data_AF-A0AAF0FZL1-F1
#
_entry.id   AF-A0AAF0FZL1-F1
#
_cell.length_a   1.000
_cell.length_b   1.000
_cell.length_c   1.000
_cell.angle_alpha   90.00
_cell.angle_beta   90.00
_cell.angle_gamma   90.00
#
_symmetry.space_group_name_H-M   'P 1'
#
loop_
_entity.id
_entity.type
_entity.pdbx_description
1 polymer ?
#
loop_
_entity_poly.entity_id
_entity_poly.type
_entity_poly.pdbx_seq_one_letter_code
_entity_poly.pdbx_strand_id
1 'polypeptide(L)'
;MDLVIVISIGIIFSLVTTYVTYLISKKEFFAEAIRAYRELAVREVGEVKDKRSLRRIRKIRSELKRVRRRLTTLFIIGVVLFTSMYMLCTSLIYYLYPGIAGFKKIPFAIPLFSQKINDEYYTHVIVIGFLAFMTPSYLFARIIKFR
;
A
#
# COMPACT_ATOMS: atom_id res chain seq x y z
N MET A 1 -17.34 14.77 17.23
CA MET A 1 -17.89 13.72 16.35
C MET A 1 -17.22 13.73 14.97
N ASP A 2 -17.02 14.89 14.34
CA ASP A 2 -16.42 15.01 13.00
C ASP A 2 -15.09 14.27 12.79
N LEU A 3 -14.16 14.36 13.73
CA LEU A 3 -12.87 13.66 13.63
C LEU A 3 -13.03 12.14 13.59
N VAL A 4 -13.97 11.60 14.37
CA VAL A 4 -14.25 10.16 14.40
C VAL A 4 -14.79 9.69 13.05
N ILE A 5 -15.65 10.49 12.41
CA ILE A 5 -16.18 10.21 11.07
C ILE A 5 -15.04 10.19 10.05
N VAL A 6 -14.18 11.21 10.04
CA VAL A 6 -13.03 11.29 9.11
C VAL A 6 -12.07 10.13 9.29
N ILE A 7 -11.75 9.77 10.54
CA ILE A 7 -10.89 8.62 10.86
C ILE A 7 -11.56 7.32 10.38
N SER A 8 -12.86 7.15 10.63
CA SER A 8 -13.60 5.96 10.22
C SER A 8 -13.62 5.79 8.70
N ILE A 9 -13.87 6.87 7.96
CA ILE A 9 -13.80 6.88 6.49
C ILE A 9 -12.40 6.45 6.03
N GLY A 10 -11.34 7.06 6.59
CA GLY A 10 -9.96 6.70 6.24
C GLY A 10 -9.66 5.21 6.47
N ILE A 11 -10.06 4.68 7.62
CA ILE A 11 -9.88 3.26 7.96
C ILE A 11 -10.67 2.35 7.01
N ILE A 12 -11.95 2.64 6.74
CA ILE A 12 -12.80 1.84 5.86
C ILE A 12 -12.19 1.77 4.45
N PHE A 13 -11.80 2.92 3.88
CA PHE A 13 -11.16 2.96 2.57
C PHE A 13 -9.84 2.18 2.55
N SER A 14 -9.04 2.26 3.62
CA SER A 14 -7.80 1.50 3.76
C SER A 14 -8.05 -0.01 3.76
N LEU A 15 -9.03 -0.47 4.54
CA LEU A 15 -9.43 -1.87 4.62
C LEU A 15 -9.96 -2.39 3.28
N VAL A 16 -10.79 -1.61 2.59
CA VAL A 16 -11.31 -1.95 1.26
C VAL A 16 -10.16 -2.06 0.25
N THR A 17 -9.28 -1.06 0.20
CA THR A 17 -8.09 -1.04 -0.67
C THR A 17 -7.25 -2.30 -0.49
N THR A 18 -7.01 -2.64 0.78
CA THR A 18 -6.21 -3.78 1.19
C THR A 18 -6.89 -5.10 0.82
N TYR A 19 -8.19 -5.21 1.10
CA TYR A 19 -8.98 -6.40 0.80
C TYR A 19 -9.03 -6.68 -0.72
N VAL A 20 -9.26 -5.66 -1.53
CA VAL A 20 -9.28 -5.82 -3.00
C VAL A 20 -7.88 -6.18 -3.51
N THR A 21 -6.83 -5.53 -3.00
CA THR A 21 -5.44 -5.88 -3.35
C THR A 21 -5.12 -7.33 -3.00
N TYR A 22 -5.59 -7.81 -1.84
CA TYR A 22 -5.45 -9.21 -1.44
C TYR A 22 -6.18 -10.17 -2.39
N LEU A 23 -7.42 -9.86 -2.79
CA LEU A 23 -8.15 -10.67 -3.77
C LEU A 23 -7.44 -10.74 -5.12
N ILE A 24 -6.88 -9.62 -5.58
CA ILE A 24 -6.09 -9.57 -6.82
C ILE A 24 -4.84 -10.45 -6.69
N SER A 25 -4.14 -10.38 -5.55
CA SER A 25 -2.93 -11.18 -5.31
C SER A 25 -3.20 -12.70 -5.31
N LYS A 26 -4.44 -13.12 -5.02
CA LYS A 26 -4.86 -14.52 -5.03
C LYS A 26 -5.22 -15.08 -6.41
N LYS A 27 -5.36 -14.24 -7.43
CA LYS A 27 -5.62 -14.74 -8.80
C LYS A 27 -4.46 -15.61 -9.26
N GLU A 28 -4.77 -16.73 -9.92
CA GLU A 28 -3.80 -17.76 -10.33
C GLU A 28 -2.57 -17.14 -11.03
N PHE A 29 -2.81 -16.20 -11.94
CA PHE A 29 -1.76 -15.47 -12.65
C PHE A 29 -0.69 -14.84 -11.75
N PHE A 30 -1.10 -14.25 -10.62
CA PHE A 30 -0.21 -13.59 -9.65
C PHE A 30 0.26 -14.55 -8.56
N ALA A 31 -0.61 -15.45 -8.10
CA ALA A 31 -0.27 -16.45 -7.09
C ALA A 31 0.87 -17.38 -7.57
N GLU A 32 0.82 -17.82 -8.82
CA GLU A 32 1.91 -18.57 -9.46
C GLU A 32 3.20 -17.76 -9.51
N ALA A 33 3.14 -16.48 -9.86
CA ALA A 33 4.30 -15.62 -9.94
C ALA A 33 4.96 -15.43 -8.55
N ILE A 34 4.16 -15.26 -7.51
CA ILE A 34 4.65 -15.14 -6.13
C ILE A 34 5.33 -16.44 -5.67
N ARG A 35 4.72 -17.60 -5.94
CA ARG A 35 5.31 -18.92 -5.60
C ARG A 35 6.61 -19.16 -6.38
N ALA A 36 6.59 -18.96 -7.69
CA ALA A 36 7.76 -19.13 -8.55
C ALA A 36 8.90 -18.19 -8.15
N TYR A 37 8.60 -16.95 -7.74
CA TYR A 37 9.62 -16.03 -7.24
C TYR A 37 10.26 -16.52 -5.95
N ARG A 38 9.45 -17.00 -4.98
CA ARG A 38 9.96 -17.57 -3.72
C ARG A 38 10.86 -18.78 -3.97
N GLU A 39 10.47 -19.69 -4.86
CA GLU A 39 11.26 -20.88 -5.19
C GLU A 39 12.53 -20.58 -5.98
N LEU A 40 12.47 -19.67 -6.96
CA LEU A 40 13.61 -19.34 -7.81
C LEU A 40 14.64 -18.45 -7.11
N ALA A 41 14.22 -17.56 -6.20
CA ALA A 41 15.13 -16.75 -5.40
C ALA A 41 16.07 -17.60 -4.52
N VAL A 42 15.62 -18.77 -4.07
CA VAL A 42 16.44 -19.73 -3.30
C VAL A 42 17.43 -20.46 -4.21
N ARG A 43 17.07 -20.70 -5.48
CA ARG A 43 17.88 -21.47 -6.44
C ARG A 43 18.96 -20.68 -7.16
N GLU A 44 18.87 -19.35 -7.22
CA GLU A 44 19.91 -18.50 -7.86
C GLU A 44 21.28 -18.54 -7.14
N VAL A 45 21.37 -19.11 -5.93
CA VAL A 45 22.60 -19.12 -5.09
C VAL A 45 23.49 -20.36 -5.32
N GLY A 46 23.09 -21.32 -6.16
CA GLY A 46 23.91 -22.51 -6.44
C GLY A 46 25.10 -22.22 -7.36
N GLU A 47 26.32 -22.40 -6.85
CA GLU A 47 27.60 -22.16 -7.54
C GLU A 47 27.69 -22.76 -8.96
N VAL A 48 28.18 -21.94 -9.88
CA VAL A 48 28.38 -22.28 -11.30
C VAL A 48 29.70 -23.04 -11.45
N LYS A 49 29.63 -24.35 -11.73
CA LYS A 49 30.84 -25.17 -11.98
C LYS A 49 30.97 -25.70 -13.42
N ASP A 50 29.96 -25.57 -14.29
CA ASP A 50 29.95 -26.36 -15.54
C ASP A 50 29.23 -25.73 -16.77
N LYS A 51 29.62 -26.05 -18.03
CA LYS A 51 28.98 -25.48 -19.25
C LYS A 51 27.49 -25.82 -19.35
N ARG A 52 27.06 -26.96 -18.81
CA ARG A 52 25.65 -27.37 -18.73
C ARG A 52 24.87 -26.54 -17.71
N SER A 53 25.54 -26.02 -16.68
CA SER A 53 24.96 -25.13 -15.66
C SER A 53 24.65 -23.74 -16.23
N LEU A 54 25.46 -23.22 -17.16
CA LEU A 54 25.20 -21.96 -17.86
C LEU A 54 23.87 -21.98 -18.65
N ARG A 55 23.54 -23.10 -19.32
CA ARG A 55 22.25 -23.26 -20.02
C ARG A 55 21.07 -23.27 -19.04
N ARG A 56 21.20 -23.94 -17.89
CA ARG A 56 20.17 -23.93 -16.83
C ARG A 56 19.95 -22.53 -16.27
N ILE A 57 21.02 -21.79 -15.99
CA ILE A 57 20.95 -20.41 -15.48
C ILE A 57 20.25 -19.50 -16.49
N ARG A 58 20.52 -19.65 -17.79
CA ARG A 58 19.87 -18.85 -18.83
C ARG A 58 18.35 -19.09 -18.88
N LYS A 59 17.92 -20.36 -18.73
CA LYS A 59 16.50 -20.73 -18.64
C LYS A 59 15.87 -20.15 -17.36
N ILE A 60 16.50 -20.32 -16.21
CA ILE A 60 16.06 -19.76 -14.92
C ILE A 60 15.91 -18.24 -15.02
N ARG A 61 16.91 -17.51 -15.54
CA ARG A 61 16.82 -16.05 -15.73
C ARG A 61 15.65 -15.64 -16.63
N SER A 62 15.37 -16.41 -17.68
CA SER A 62 14.23 -16.12 -18.57
C SER A 62 12.89 -16.30 -17.87
N GLU A 63 12.74 -17.34 -17.04
CA GLU A 63 11.56 -17.58 -16.21
C GLU A 63 11.43 -16.49 -15.13
N LEU A 64 12.52 -16.14 -14.47
CA LEU A 64 12.58 -15.07 -13.47
C LEU A 64 12.21 -13.71 -14.05
N LYS A 65 12.61 -13.41 -15.30
CA LYS A 65 12.19 -12.19 -16.00
C LYS A 65 10.68 -12.16 -16.24
N ARG A 66 10.08 -13.30 -16.60
CA ARG A 66 8.62 -13.41 -16.77
C ARG A 66 7.89 -13.25 -15.44
N VAL A 67 8.38 -13.91 -14.38
CA VAL A 67 7.84 -13.79 -13.02
C VAL A 67 7.94 -12.35 -12.50
N ARG A 68 9.12 -11.70 -12.64
CA ARG A 68 9.31 -10.29 -12.26
C ARG A 68 8.34 -9.38 -12.98
N ARG A 69 8.11 -9.54 -14.29
CA ARG A 69 7.10 -8.76 -15.02
C ARG A 69 5.71 -8.90 -14.41
N ARG A 70 5.27 -10.12 -14.08
CA ARG A 70 3.96 -10.35 -13.44
C ARG A 70 3.87 -9.68 -12.07
N LEU A 71 4.94 -9.74 -11.27
CA LEU A 71 5.02 -9.04 -9.97
C LEU A 71 5.03 -7.52 -10.12
N THR A 72 5.72 -6.98 -11.12
CA THR A 72 5.69 -5.55 -11.43
C THR A 72 4.29 -5.12 -11.85
N THR A 73 3.57 -5.93 -12.64
CA THR A 73 2.17 -5.66 -12.97
C THR A 73 1.29 -5.66 -11.72
N LEU A 74 1.48 -6.61 -10.80
CA LEU A 74 0.75 -6.62 -9.52
C LEU A 74 1.03 -5.36 -8.70
N PHE A 75 2.30 -4.91 -8.66
CA PHE A 75 2.68 -3.67 -8.00
C PHE A 75 2.01 -2.45 -8.62
N ILE A 76 2.02 -2.34 -9.96
CA ILE A 76 1.35 -1.24 -10.68
C ILE A 76 -0.15 -1.22 -10.38
N ILE A 77 -0.81 -2.39 -10.41
CA ILE A 77 -2.23 -2.49 -10.07
C ILE A 77 -2.47 -2.04 -8.62
N GLY A 78 -1.61 -2.45 -7.68
CA GLY A 78 -1.68 -2.01 -6.29
C GLY A 78 -1.54 -0.50 -6.14
N VAL A 79 -0.59 0.13 -6.86
CA VAL A 79 -0.40 1.59 -6.86
C VAL A 79 -1.62 2.31 -7.43
N VAL A 80 -2.17 1.84 -8.55
CA VAL A 80 -3.36 2.42 -9.17
C VAL A 80 -4.56 2.33 -8.24
N LEU A 81 -4.77 1.17 -7.62
CA LEU A 81 -5.87 0.92 -6.69
C LEU A 81 -5.74 1.77 -5.42
N PHE A 82 -4.54 1.85 -4.87
CA PHE A 82 -4.24 2.71 -3.73
C PHE A 82 -4.52 4.18 -4.04
N THR A 83 -4.03 4.67 -5.19
CA THR A 83 -4.19 6.07 -5.60
C THR A 83 -5.66 6.41 -5.87
N SER A 84 -6.40 5.52 -6.53
CA SER A 84 -7.82 5.75 -6.80
C SER A 84 -8.67 5.75 -5.52
N MET A 85 -8.43 4.81 -4.61
CA MET A 85 -9.11 4.76 -3.32
C MET A 85 -8.75 5.95 -2.44
N TYR A 86 -7.49 6.40 -2.48
CA TYR A 86 -7.08 7.62 -1.80
C TYR A 86 -7.81 8.85 -2.36
N MET A 87 -7.86 9.01 -3.69
CA MET A 87 -8.59 10.11 -4.33
C MET A 87 -10.08 10.11 -3.97
N LEU A 88 -10.72 8.94 -3.93
CA LEU A 88 -12.11 8.81 -3.51
C LEU A 88 -12.29 9.21 -2.04
N CYS A 89 -11.41 8.73 -1.16
CA CYS A 89 -11.41 9.08 0.26
C CYS A 89 -11.25 10.59 0.47
N THR A 90 -10.27 11.22 -0.18
CA THR A 90 -10.05 12.68 -0.05
C THR A 90 -11.19 13.48 -0.64
N SER A 91 -11.77 13.04 -1.76
CA SER A 91 -12.90 13.74 -2.39
C SER A 91 -14.14 13.69 -1.49
N LEU A 92 -14.40 12.54 -0.86
CA LEU A 92 -15.50 12.37 0.09
C LEU A 92 -15.29 13.25 1.34
N ILE A 93 -14.07 13.26 1.90
CA ILE A 93 -13.75 14.12 3.05
C ILE A 93 -13.91 15.60 2.70
N TYR A 94 -13.45 16.01 1.52
CA TYR A 94 -13.57 17.39 1.04
C TYR A 94 -15.03 17.81 0.83
N TYR A 95 -15.86 16.92 0.28
CA TYR A 95 -17.30 17.15 0.13
C TYR A 95 -18.01 17.33 1.48
N LEU A 96 -17.64 16.52 2.49
CA LEU A 96 -18.23 16.59 3.83
C LEU A 96 -17.75 17.81 4.64
N TYR A 97 -16.51 18.25 4.43
CA TYR A 97 -15.88 19.33 5.20
C TYR A 97 -15.13 20.32 4.28
N PRO A 98 -15.85 21.19 3.56
CA PRO A 98 -15.24 22.14 2.64
C PRO A 98 -14.54 23.33 3.35
N GLY A 99 -13.43 23.77 2.79
CA GLY A 99 -12.77 25.04 3.16
C GLY A 99 -12.29 25.12 4.61
N ILE A 100 -12.54 26.27 5.27
CA ILE A 100 -12.05 26.58 6.62
C ILE A 100 -12.67 25.66 7.69
N ALA A 101 -13.85 25.09 7.42
CA ALA A 101 -14.48 24.10 8.31
C ALA A 101 -13.67 22.80 8.45
N GLY A 102 -12.69 22.59 7.55
CA GLY A 102 -11.77 21.46 7.58
C GLY A 102 -10.66 21.57 8.62
N PHE A 103 -10.40 22.72 9.23
CA PHE A 103 -9.42 22.81 10.32
C PHE A 103 -10.03 22.42 11.65
N LYS A 104 -9.51 21.35 12.26
CA LYS A 104 -9.99 20.84 13.55
C LYS A 104 -8.88 20.88 14.60
N LYS A 105 -9.26 21.20 15.82
CA LYS A 105 -8.39 21.15 17.00
C LYS A 105 -7.97 19.71 17.28
N ILE A 106 -6.69 19.50 17.52
CA ILE A 106 -6.11 18.21 17.91
C ILE A 106 -5.25 18.37 19.18
N PRO A 107 -5.15 17.32 20.02
CA PRO A 107 -4.46 17.40 21.30
C PRO A 107 -2.92 17.34 21.19
N PHE A 108 -2.37 16.99 20.03
CA PHE A 108 -0.93 16.87 19.79
C PHE A 108 -0.55 17.53 18.47
N ALA A 109 0.69 18.00 18.35
CA ALA A 109 1.21 18.53 17.10
C ALA A 109 1.55 17.39 16.13
N ILE A 110 1.09 17.51 14.89
CA ILE A 110 1.56 16.72 13.76
C ILE A 110 2.63 17.58 13.06
N PRO A 111 3.91 17.15 13.05
CA PRO A 111 4.99 17.91 12.43
C PRO A 111 4.65 18.30 11.00
N LEU A 112 4.93 19.55 10.60
CA LEU A 112 4.70 20.12 9.27
C LEU A 112 3.22 20.28 8.85
N PHE A 113 2.26 19.73 9.59
CA PHE A 113 0.84 19.75 9.21
C PHE A 113 -0.06 20.47 10.22
N SER A 114 0.42 20.70 11.44
CA SER A 114 -0.32 21.43 12.46
C SER A 114 0.09 22.90 12.53
N GLN A 115 -0.91 23.77 12.65
CA GLN A 115 -0.72 25.17 13.01
C GLN A 115 -1.05 25.37 14.48
N LYS A 116 -0.23 26.15 15.20
CA LYS A 116 -0.46 26.49 16.60
C LYS A 116 -1.14 27.86 16.68
N ILE A 117 -2.33 27.92 17.26
CA ILE A 117 -3.09 29.15 17.48
C ILE A 117 -3.56 29.13 18.94
N ASN A 118 -3.22 30.15 19.73
CA ASN A 118 -3.62 30.27 21.14
C ASN A 118 -3.33 29.03 22.00
N ASP A 119 -2.10 28.49 21.89
CA ASP A 119 -1.67 27.25 22.56
C ASP A 119 -2.40 25.95 22.17
N GLU A 120 -3.24 26.00 21.15
CA GLU A 120 -3.95 24.85 20.61
C GLU A 120 -3.43 24.47 19.21
N TYR A 121 -3.39 23.17 18.92
CA TYR A 121 -2.96 22.67 17.61
C TYR A 121 -4.17 22.45 16.70
N TYR A 122 -4.12 22.98 15.49
CA TYR A 122 -5.14 22.80 14.46
C TYR A 122 -4.53 22.08 13.26
N THR A 123 -5.24 21.09 12.73
CA THR A 123 -4.83 20.38 11.52
C THR A 123 -6.02 20.18 10.59
N HIS A 124 -5.76 20.21 9.29
CA HIS A 124 -6.79 19.97 8.29
C HIS A 124 -7.24 18.51 8.31
N VAL A 125 -8.55 18.26 8.26
CA VAL A 125 -9.16 16.91 8.30
C VAL A 125 -8.66 15.99 7.20
N ILE A 126 -8.25 16.53 6.05
CA ILE A 126 -7.63 15.74 4.96
C ILE A 126 -6.35 15.04 5.44
N VAL A 127 -5.51 15.72 6.22
CA VAL A 127 -4.27 15.13 6.76
C VAL A 127 -4.61 14.01 7.75
N ILE A 128 -5.62 14.26 8.59
CA ILE A 128 -6.08 13.26 9.58
C ILE A 128 -6.65 12.03 8.86
N GLY A 129 -7.47 12.23 7.83
CA GLY A 129 -8.00 11.16 6.98
C GLY A 129 -6.91 10.41 6.22
N PHE A 130 -5.88 11.11 5.73
CA PHE A 130 -4.72 10.49 5.10
C PHE A 130 -3.96 9.59 6.08
N LEU A 131 -3.67 10.06 7.30
CA LEU A 131 -3.01 9.25 8.33
C LEU A 131 -3.87 8.02 8.69
N ALA A 132 -5.17 8.21 8.88
CA ALA A 132 -6.12 7.13 9.13
C ALA A 132 -6.19 6.11 7.97
N PHE A 133 -6.00 6.57 6.73
CA PHE A 133 -5.92 5.70 5.56
C PHE A 133 -4.58 4.95 5.47
N MET A 134 -3.47 5.59 5.81
CA MET A 134 -2.13 4.99 5.72
C MET A 134 -1.86 3.93 6.80
N THR A 135 -2.35 4.17 8.03
CA THR A 135 -1.98 3.37 9.21
C THR A 135 -2.37 1.89 9.08
N PRO A 136 -3.62 1.55 8.68
CA PRO A 136 -4.01 0.14 8.52
C PRO A 136 -3.30 -0.52 7.34
N SER A 137 -3.07 0.20 6.24
CA SER A 137 -2.35 -0.33 5.08
C SER A 137 -0.91 -0.73 5.44
N TYR A 138 -0.22 0.07 6.27
CA TYR A 138 1.12 -0.28 6.76
C TYR A 138 1.11 -1.49 7.69
N LEU A 139 0.18 -1.54 8.65
CA LEU A 139 0.02 -2.67 9.56
C LEU A 139 -0.29 -3.97 8.79
N PHE A 140 -1.15 -3.91 7.78
CA PHE A 140 -1.52 -5.08 7.00
C PHE A 140 -0.38 -5.56 6.10
N ALA A 141 0.38 -4.64 5.48
CA ALA A 141 1.59 -4.99 4.74
C ALA A 141 2.62 -5.69 5.64
N ARG A 142 2.73 -5.26 6.90
CA ARG A 142 3.59 -5.91 7.90
C ARG A 142 3.10 -7.33 8.21
N ILE A 143 1.81 -7.53 8.45
CA ILE A 143 1.21 -8.85 8.76
C ILE A 143 1.43 -9.85 7.62
N ILE A 144 1.25 -9.43 6.37
CA ILE A 144 1.47 -10.31 5.20
C ILE A 144 2.93 -10.73 5.07
N LYS A 145 3.89 -9.88 5.46
CA LYS A 145 5.32 -10.20 5.37
C LYS A 145 5.77 -11.26 6.40
N PHE A 146 5.00 -11.46 7.48
CA PHE A 146 5.27 -12.47 8.52
C PHE A 146 4.59 -13.84 8.26
N ARG A 147 4.01 -14.06 7.07
CA ARG A 147 3.38 -15.32 6.65
C ARG A 147 3.92 -15.83 5.29
#